data_AF-A0A8J7GDM3-F1
#
_entry.id   AF-A0A8J7GDM3-F1
#
_cell.length_a   1.000
_cell.length_b   1.000
_cell.length_c   1.000
_cell.angle_alpha   90.00
_cell.angle_beta   90.00
_cell.angle_gamma   90.00
#
_symmetry.space_group_name_H-M   'P 1'
#
loop_
_entity.id
_entity.type
_entity.pdbx_description
1 polymer ?
#
loop_
_entity_poly.entity_id
_entity_poly.type
_entity_poly.pdbx_seq_one_letter_code
_entity_poly.pdbx_strand_id
1 'polypeptide(L)'
;MTSPGSSSFEDRALDALLDVLRYGGSPAVGEAQAIMLRRLALQGDVVASRLPAPRNITEVGGYLNLLDTLHQPDLRAEALASVLGIAGPPTPVGWTATAPALSTVSIANDRPPGAAGLSAPLSIGVRGDFAPALGAALDQIRARGSALPLSSPPAVLPPGNQPSGDVDLLAVLGRVLNLVSTAAFTDPITDPIVLARLATAPPGGYQVTTHVTPRAPGYDQVPPQDWRALTVDRATGGLTEFPLVGFRLLPVGPLLADTGFAPPDRLAAPAGPDDRAWARLVNVAGLVPGVTRLGDELALLYPPQEIAASALAPKLSWVWNGVTFAPPPAA
;
A
#
# COMPACT_ATOMS: atom_id res chain seq x y z
N MET A 1 30.31 -24.94 -42.60
CA MET A 1 30.06 -23.61 -42.03
C MET A 1 28.56 -23.37 -42.10
N THR A 2 27.93 -23.40 -40.95
CA THR A 2 26.47 -23.46 -40.73
C THR A 2 25.81 -22.10 -40.99
N SER A 3 24.72 -22.13 -41.74
CA SER A 3 23.87 -20.97 -42.07
C SER A 3 23.23 -20.40 -40.79
N PRO A 4 23.13 -19.07 -40.61
CA PRO A 4 22.36 -18.51 -39.51
C PRO A 4 20.87 -18.73 -39.79
N GLY A 5 20.22 -19.51 -38.94
CA GLY A 5 18.78 -19.76 -38.98
C GLY A 5 18.00 -18.46 -38.80
N SER A 6 16.98 -18.29 -39.63
CA SER A 6 15.96 -17.26 -39.49
C SER A 6 15.31 -17.34 -38.11
N SER A 7 15.56 -16.37 -37.23
CA SER A 7 14.76 -16.17 -36.02
C SER A 7 13.32 -15.89 -36.45
N SER A 8 12.41 -16.79 -36.09
CA SER A 8 11.02 -16.71 -36.53
C SER A 8 10.35 -15.48 -35.91
N PHE A 9 9.24 -15.03 -36.49
CA PHE A 9 8.39 -14.00 -35.88
C PHE A 9 7.94 -14.41 -34.46
N GLU A 10 7.82 -15.71 -34.21
CA GLU A 10 7.44 -16.27 -32.91
C GLU A 10 8.52 -16.02 -31.86
N ASP A 11 9.81 -16.20 -32.18
CA ASP A 11 10.90 -15.91 -31.23
C ASP A 11 10.92 -14.42 -30.83
N ARG A 12 10.69 -13.52 -31.80
CA ARG A 12 10.61 -12.08 -31.54
C ARG A 12 9.35 -11.68 -30.77
N ALA A 13 8.23 -12.35 -31.01
CA ALA A 13 7.00 -12.13 -30.25
C ALA A 13 7.13 -12.66 -28.82
N LEU A 14 7.82 -13.80 -28.62
CA LEU A 14 8.08 -14.38 -27.31
C LEU A 14 9.03 -13.50 -26.49
N ASP A 15 10.10 -12.98 -27.10
CA ASP A 15 11.04 -12.05 -26.46
C ASP A 15 10.37 -10.72 -26.09
N ALA A 16 9.52 -10.16 -26.97
CA ALA A 16 8.74 -8.97 -26.65
C ALA A 16 7.74 -9.21 -25.51
N LEU A 17 7.12 -10.40 -25.45
CA LEU A 17 6.26 -10.82 -24.35
C LEU A 17 7.03 -10.98 -23.04
N LEU A 18 8.25 -11.55 -23.10
CA LEU A 18 9.16 -11.69 -21.97
C LEU A 18 9.64 -10.33 -21.44
N ASP A 19 9.90 -9.38 -22.32
CA ASP A 19 10.28 -8.01 -21.94
C ASP A 19 9.11 -7.24 -21.31
N VAL A 20 7.88 -7.42 -21.83
CA VAL A 20 6.66 -6.88 -21.20
C VAL A 20 6.36 -7.55 -19.85
N LEU A 21 6.67 -8.84 -19.70
CA LEU A 21 6.58 -9.56 -18.42
C LEU A 21 7.62 -9.08 -17.40
N ARG A 22 8.82 -8.68 -17.85
CA ARG A 22 9.89 -8.18 -16.98
C ARG A 22 9.68 -6.74 -16.50
N TYR A 23 8.91 -5.93 -17.22
CA TYR A 23 8.63 -4.51 -16.90
C TYR A 23 7.25 -4.29 -16.23
N GLY A 24 6.74 -5.28 -15.49
CA GLY A 24 5.46 -5.23 -14.77
C GLY A 24 5.46 -4.29 -13.56
N GLY A 25 5.38 -2.98 -13.81
CA GLY A 25 5.15 -1.96 -12.77
C GLY A 25 3.99 -1.02 -13.05
N SER A 26 3.41 -1.04 -14.27
CA SER A 26 2.31 -0.14 -14.63
C SER A 26 0.97 -0.89 -14.65
N PRO A 27 -0.12 -0.29 -14.14
CA PRO A 27 -1.44 -0.92 -14.09
C PRO A 27 -1.97 -1.32 -15.47
N ALA A 28 -1.62 -0.57 -16.53
CA ALA A 28 -1.99 -0.89 -17.91
C ALA A 28 -1.35 -2.19 -18.43
N VAL A 29 -0.13 -2.54 -17.98
CA VAL A 29 0.54 -3.79 -18.37
C VAL A 29 -0.03 -4.99 -17.63
N GLY A 30 -0.44 -4.81 -16.36
CA GLY A 30 -1.17 -5.83 -15.60
C GLY A 30 -2.52 -6.17 -16.24
N GLU A 31 -3.24 -5.15 -16.72
CA GLU A 31 -4.50 -5.33 -17.45
C GLU A 31 -4.28 -6.10 -18.77
N ALA A 32 -3.26 -5.73 -19.55
CA ALA A 32 -2.92 -6.44 -20.79
C ALA A 32 -2.52 -7.91 -20.53
N GLN A 33 -1.73 -8.18 -19.49
CA GLN A 33 -1.34 -9.55 -19.10
C GLN A 33 -2.55 -10.37 -18.63
N ALA A 34 -3.44 -9.78 -17.83
CA ALA A 34 -4.68 -10.44 -17.40
C ALA A 34 -5.58 -10.78 -18.60
N ILE A 35 -5.68 -9.88 -19.59
CA ILE A 35 -6.42 -10.12 -20.83
C ILE A 35 -5.77 -11.25 -21.65
N MET A 36 -4.44 -11.28 -21.77
CA MET A 36 -3.73 -12.32 -22.52
C MET A 36 -3.83 -13.69 -21.85
N LEU A 37 -3.56 -13.79 -20.53
CA LEU A 37 -3.71 -15.03 -19.76
C LEU A 37 -5.15 -15.54 -19.79
N ARG A 38 -6.13 -14.65 -19.80
CA ARG A 38 -7.54 -15.01 -19.92
C ARG A 38 -7.95 -15.45 -21.32
N ARG A 39 -7.43 -14.81 -22.37
CA ARG A 39 -7.62 -15.32 -23.75
C ARG A 39 -7.00 -16.71 -23.90
N LEU A 40 -5.81 -16.94 -23.35
CA LEU A 40 -5.20 -18.27 -23.29
C LEU A 40 -6.04 -19.27 -22.50
N ALA A 41 -6.64 -18.87 -21.38
CA ALA A 41 -7.51 -19.75 -20.59
C ALA A 41 -8.84 -20.08 -21.31
N LEU A 42 -9.46 -19.11 -21.97
CA LEU A 42 -10.73 -19.30 -22.70
C LEU A 42 -10.52 -20.00 -24.06
N GLN A 43 -9.41 -19.75 -24.75
CA GLN A 43 -9.06 -20.46 -25.98
C GLN A 43 -8.43 -21.84 -25.69
N GLY A 44 -7.88 -22.05 -24.49
CA GLY A 44 -7.30 -23.32 -24.06
C GLY A 44 -8.34 -24.40 -23.72
N ASP A 45 -9.58 -24.01 -23.46
CA ASP A 45 -10.69 -24.95 -23.24
C ASP A 45 -11.39 -25.31 -24.57
N VAL A 46 -10.61 -25.89 -25.50
CA VAL A 46 -11.16 -26.53 -26.70
C VAL A 46 -11.69 -27.91 -26.30
N VAL A 47 -12.75 -27.96 -25.49
CA VAL A 47 -13.54 -29.18 -25.41
C VAL A 47 -14.15 -29.37 -26.80
N ALA A 48 -13.84 -30.50 -27.46
CA ALA A 48 -14.46 -30.84 -28.72
C ALA A 48 -15.98 -30.70 -28.57
N SER A 49 -16.59 -29.86 -29.41
CA SER A 49 -18.02 -29.58 -29.38
C SER A 49 -18.80 -30.89 -29.20
N ARG A 50 -19.59 -31.00 -28.13
CA ARG A 50 -20.49 -32.14 -27.92
C ARG A 50 -21.66 -32.11 -28.92
N LEU A 51 -21.84 -30.99 -29.62
CA LEU A 51 -22.75 -30.88 -30.74
C LEU A 51 -22.05 -31.43 -31.99
N PRO A 52 -22.64 -32.44 -32.66
CA PRO A 52 -22.12 -32.94 -33.92
C PRO A 52 -22.06 -31.81 -34.93
N ALA A 53 -20.98 -31.76 -35.72
CA ALA A 53 -20.84 -30.77 -36.78
C ALA A 53 -22.06 -30.85 -37.73
N PRO A 54 -22.71 -29.70 -38.03
CA PRO A 54 -23.88 -29.70 -38.89
C PRO A 54 -23.50 -30.23 -40.28
N ARG A 55 -24.29 -31.19 -40.77
CA ARG A 55 -24.01 -31.89 -42.03
C ARG A 55 -24.63 -31.19 -43.23
N ASN A 56 -25.57 -30.27 -43.01
CA ASN A 56 -26.26 -29.51 -44.05
C ASN A 56 -26.72 -28.13 -43.56
N ILE A 57 -27.05 -27.25 -44.51
CA ILE A 57 -27.50 -25.87 -44.25
C ILE A 57 -28.82 -25.84 -43.45
N THR A 58 -29.65 -26.88 -43.59
CA THR A 58 -30.93 -27.02 -42.89
C THR A 58 -30.74 -27.20 -41.38
N GLU A 59 -29.74 -27.97 -40.96
CA GLU A 59 -29.35 -28.17 -39.56
C GLU A 59 -28.81 -26.88 -38.93
N VAL A 60 -28.01 -26.10 -39.70
CA VAL A 60 -27.55 -24.77 -39.28
C VAL A 60 -28.74 -23.84 -39.02
N GLY A 61 -29.71 -23.81 -39.93
CA GLY A 61 -30.95 -23.05 -39.75
C GLY A 61 -31.76 -23.49 -38.52
N GLY A 62 -31.76 -24.79 -38.21
CA GLY A 62 -32.39 -25.34 -37.00
C GLY A 62 -31.76 -24.82 -35.71
N TYR A 63 -30.42 -24.78 -35.64
CA TYR A 63 -29.71 -24.22 -34.47
C TYR A 63 -29.97 -22.72 -34.30
N LEU A 64 -29.99 -21.95 -35.40
CA LEU A 64 -30.27 -20.52 -35.33
C LEU A 64 -31.71 -20.22 -34.87
N ASN A 65 -32.68 -21.01 -35.33
CA ASN A 65 -34.07 -20.92 -34.88
C ASN A 65 -34.23 -21.32 -33.41
N LEU A 66 -33.49 -22.33 -32.95
CA LEU A 66 -33.46 -22.73 -31.54
C LEU A 66 -32.90 -21.59 -30.66
N LEU A 67 -31.79 -20.97 -31.06
CA LEU A 67 -31.19 -19.85 -30.33
C LEU A 67 -32.13 -18.62 -30.28
N ASP A 68 -32.91 -18.42 -31.34
CA ASP A 68 -33.94 -17.38 -31.39
C ASP A 68 -35.10 -17.67 -30.42
N THR A 69 -35.53 -18.93 -30.37
CA THR A 69 -36.58 -19.42 -29.46
C THR A 69 -36.14 -19.33 -28.00
N LEU A 70 -34.85 -19.53 -27.71
CA LEU A 70 -34.25 -19.42 -26.38
C LEU A 70 -33.92 -17.98 -25.98
N HIS A 71 -34.22 -16.99 -26.83
CA HIS A 71 -33.92 -15.57 -26.60
C HIS A 71 -32.44 -15.29 -26.31
N GLN A 72 -31.54 -15.97 -27.03
CA GLN A 72 -30.09 -15.79 -26.91
C GLN A 72 -29.51 -15.13 -28.18
N PRO A 73 -29.79 -13.83 -28.40
CA PRO A 73 -29.40 -13.13 -29.63
C PRO A 73 -27.87 -13.02 -29.79
N ASP A 74 -27.13 -12.97 -28.69
CA ASP A 74 -25.67 -12.84 -28.70
C ASP A 74 -25.00 -14.12 -29.21
N LEU A 75 -25.44 -15.29 -28.73
CA LEU A 75 -24.94 -16.58 -29.20
C LEU A 75 -25.34 -16.86 -30.64
N ARG A 76 -26.49 -16.35 -31.09
CA ARG A 76 -26.90 -16.42 -32.50
C ARG A 76 -25.96 -15.61 -33.38
N ALA A 77 -25.57 -14.41 -32.95
CA ALA A 77 -24.65 -13.56 -33.70
C ALA A 77 -23.23 -14.14 -33.74
N GLU A 78 -22.77 -14.75 -32.65
CA GLU A 78 -21.49 -15.45 -32.58
C GLU A 78 -21.49 -16.73 -33.44
N ALA A 79 -22.56 -17.52 -33.41
CA ALA A 79 -22.72 -18.69 -34.27
C ALA A 79 -22.73 -18.32 -35.76
N LEU A 80 -23.44 -17.24 -36.14
CA LEU A 80 -23.44 -16.72 -37.50
C LEU A 80 -22.06 -16.24 -37.94
N ALA A 81 -21.35 -15.52 -37.06
CA ALA A 81 -20.00 -15.06 -37.35
C ALA A 81 -19.00 -16.23 -37.49
N SER A 82 -19.11 -17.24 -36.64
CA SER A 82 -18.34 -18.48 -36.74
C SER A 82 -18.60 -19.24 -38.03
N VAL A 83 -19.86 -19.30 -38.50
CA VAL A 83 -20.23 -19.96 -39.77
C VAL A 83 -19.70 -19.16 -40.97
N LEU A 84 -19.68 -17.83 -40.88
CA LEU A 84 -19.20 -16.95 -41.93
C LEU A 84 -17.67 -16.74 -41.90
N GLY A 85 -16.97 -17.29 -40.91
CA GLY A 85 -15.52 -17.07 -40.72
C GLY A 85 -15.16 -15.63 -40.40
N ILE A 86 -16.12 -14.83 -39.92
CA ILE A 86 -15.94 -13.44 -39.55
C ILE A 86 -15.78 -13.40 -38.02
N ALA A 87 -14.92 -12.52 -37.51
CA ALA A 87 -14.84 -12.30 -36.07
C ALA A 87 -16.24 -11.93 -35.54
N GLY A 88 -16.71 -12.65 -34.52
CA GLY A 88 -17.99 -12.36 -33.86
C GLY A 88 -18.08 -10.91 -33.41
N PRO A 89 -19.31 -10.35 -33.30
CA PRO A 89 -19.46 -9.07 -32.62
C PRO A 89 -18.76 -9.20 -31.27
N PRO A 90 -17.92 -8.23 -30.87
CA PRO A 90 -17.27 -8.30 -29.58
C PRO A 90 -18.37 -8.35 -28.54
N THR A 91 -18.62 -9.52 -27.95
CA THR A 91 -19.43 -9.60 -26.74
C THR A 91 -18.79 -8.60 -25.78
N PRO A 92 -19.52 -7.61 -25.26
CA PRO A 92 -19.03 -6.81 -24.17
C PRO A 92 -18.94 -7.76 -22.98
N VAL A 93 -17.80 -8.45 -22.89
CA VAL A 93 -17.42 -9.26 -21.74
C VAL A 93 -17.50 -8.26 -20.59
N GLY A 94 -18.51 -8.43 -19.72
CA GLY A 94 -18.90 -7.47 -18.66
C GLY A 94 -17.82 -7.33 -17.61
N TRP A 95 -16.71 -6.72 -18.00
CA TRP A 95 -15.40 -6.79 -17.37
C TRP A 95 -14.87 -5.38 -17.16
N THR A 96 -15.65 -4.55 -16.51
CA THR A 96 -15.09 -3.44 -15.74
C THR A 96 -14.75 -3.96 -14.35
N ALA A 97 -13.75 -4.85 -14.26
CA ALA A 97 -12.97 -4.91 -13.04
C ALA A 97 -12.16 -3.61 -13.04
N THR A 98 -12.80 -2.51 -12.62
CA THR A 98 -12.16 -1.21 -12.51
C THR A 98 -10.93 -1.41 -11.63
N ALA A 99 -9.75 -1.33 -12.24
CA ALA A 99 -8.51 -1.39 -11.50
C ALA A 99 -8.54 -0.29 -10.44
N PRO A 100 -8.12 -0.57 -9.20
CA PRO A 100 -8.09 0.45 -8.17
C PRO A 100 -7.25 1.64 -8.64
N ALA A 101 -7.72 2.85 -8.34
CA ALA A 101 -7.08 4.08 -8.80
C ALA A 101 -5.69 4.29 -8.18
N LEU A 102 -5.45 3.71 -7.00
CA LEU A 102 -4.22 3.79 -6.25
C LEU A 102 -3.64 2.40 -6.00
N SER A 103 -2.32 2.32 -6.00
CA SER A 103 -1.58 1.11 -5.63
C SER A 103 -0.63 1.38 -4.46
N THR A 104 -0.20 0.31 -3.81
CA THR A 104 0.87 0.38 -2.81
C THR A 104 2.22 0.37 -3.52
N VAL A 105 3.01 1.40 -3.29
CA VAL A 105 4.38 1.58 -3.80
C VAL A 105 5.37 1.19 -2.72
N SER A 106 6.42 0.46 -3.11
CA SER A 106 7.52 0.10 -2.22
C SER A 106 8.58 1.21 -2.22
N ILE A 107 8.92 1.72 -1.04
CA ILE A 107 9.97 2.73 -0.84
C ILE A 107 11.10 2.10 -0.02
N ALA A 108 12.35 2.39 -0.38
CA ALA A 108 13.52 1.98 0.38
C ALA A 108 13.48 2.57 1.79
N ASN A 109 13.72 1.72 2.80
CA ASN A 109 13.68 2.13 4.20
C ASN A 109 15.09 2.42 4.73
N ASP A 110 15.16 3.27 5.75
CA ASP A 110 16.42 3.55 6.43
C ASP A 110 16.78 2.43 7.40
N ARG A 111 18.03 1.97 7.35
CA ARG A 111 18.57 0.97 8.28
C ARG A 111 19.79 1.53 9.00
N PRO A 112 19.62 2.14 10.19
CA PRO A 112 20.73 2.66 10.96
C PRO A 112 21.68 1.51 11.37
N PRO A 113 22.98 1.78 11.54
CA PRO A 113 23.92 0.76 11.98
C PRO A 113 23.54 0.20 13.37
N GLY A 114 23.74 -1.10 13.58
CA GLY A 114 23.47 -1.77 14.84
C GLY A 114 22.23 -2.68 14.83
N ALA A 115 21.87 -3.20 16.00
CA ALA A 115 20.78 -4.17 16.16
C ALA A 115 19.41 -3.62 15.73
N ALA A 116 19.18 -2.31 15.92
CA ALA A 116 17.99 -1.61 15.46
C ALA A 116 17.80 -1.72 13.94
N GLY A 117 18.87 -1.52 13.15
CA GLY A 117 18.83 -1.68 11.70
C GLY A 117 18.52 -3.11 11.26
N LEU A 118 18.94 -4.12 12.02
CA LEU A 118 18.60 -5.52 11.72
C LEU A 118 17.11 -5.80 11.83
N SER A 119 16.42 -5.15 12.77
CA SER A 119 14.98 -5.29 12.96
C SER A 119 14.12 -4.47 12.00
N ALA A 120 14.68 -3.43 11.36
CA ALA A 120 13.96 -2.61 10.39
C ALA A 120 13.83 -3.34 9.03
N PRO A 121 12.64 -3.32 8.40
CA PRO A 121 12.45 -3.91 7.08
C PRO A 121 13.26 -3.16 6.02
N LEU A 122 13.64 -3.84 4.93
CA LEU A 122 14.40 -3.24 3.81
C LEU A 122 13.61 -2.20 3.03
N SER A 123 12.29 -2.38 2.95
CA SER A 123 11.37 -1.49 2.27
C SER A 123 10.05 -1.42 3.02
N ILE A 124 9.31 -0.34 2.78
CA ILE A 124 7.97 -0.13 3.33
C ILE A 124 6.98 0.05 2.20
N GLY A 125 5.76 -0.46 2.40
CA GLY A 125 4.64 -0.25 1.48
C GLY A 125 3.90 1.02 1.85
N VAL A 126 3.74 1.93 0.89
CA VAL A 126 3.06 3.22 1.09
C VAL A 126 2.08 3.44 -0.05
N ARG A 127 0.93 4.05 0.24
CA ARG A 127 -0.03 4.42 -0.80
C ARG A 127 0.61 5.37 -1.82
N GLY A 128 0.39 5.12 -3.11
CA GLY A 128 1.11 5.77 -4.19
C GLY A 128 0.99 7.30 -4.22
N ASP A 129 -0.09 7.87 -3.70
CA ASP A 129 -0.29 9.31 -3.56
C ASP A 129 0.61 9.95 -2.49
N PHE A 130 0.97 9.22 -1.43
CA PHE A 130 1.83 9.71 -0.36
C PHE A 130 3.32 9.45 -0.60
N ALA A 131 3.65 8.51 -1.48
CA ALA A 131 5.02 8.07 -1.70
C ALA A 131 6.00 9.21 -2.08
N PRO A 132 5.66 10.17 -2.96
CA PRO A 132 6.58 11.25 -3.33
C PRO A 132 6.91 12.18 -2.17
N ALA A 133 5.90 12.59 -1.40
CA ALA A 133 6.08 13.51 -0.28
C ALA A 133 6.89 12.84 0.85
N LEU A 134 6.57 11.58 1.18
CA LEU A 134 7.33 10.83 2.17
C LEU A 134 8.78 10.60 1.74
N GLY A 135 9.00 10.24 0.46
CA GLY A 135 10.34 10.07 -0.09
C GLY A 135 11.19 11.34 0.05
N ALA A 136 10.61 12.50 -0.28
CA ALA A 136 11.28 13.78 -0.13
C ALA A 136 11.62 14.10 1.34
N ALA A 137 10.73 13.80 2.29
CA ALA A 137 11.01 14.00 3.71
C ALA A 137 12.14 13.07 4.22
N LEU A 138 12.15 11.80 3.79
CA LEU A 138 13.24 10.88 4.11
C LEU A 138 14.57 11.34 3.49
N ASP A 139 14.56 11.86 2.26
CA ASP A 139 15.76 12.46 1.65
C ASP A 139 16.26 13.67 2.45
N GLN A 140 15.36 14.52 2.97
CA GLN A 140 15.75 15.64 3.84
C GLN A 140 16.33 15.20 5.18
N ILE A 141 15.85 14.08 5.75
CA ILE A 141 16.40 13.50 6.98
C ILE A 141 17.80 12.93 6.69
N ARG A 142 17.94 12.19 5.58
CA ARG A 142 19.22 11.62 5.13
C ARG A 142 20.25 12.70 4.79
N ALA A 143 19.84 13.80 4.16
CA ALA A 143 20.70 14.95 3.86
C ALA A 143 21.29 15.58 5.13
N ARG A 144 20.56 15.52 6.25
CA ARG A 144 21.04 15.95 7.57
C ARG A 144 21.87 14.89 8.29
N GLY A 145 22.11 13.73 7.70
CA GLY A 145 22.93 12.67 8.29
C GLY A 145 22.21 11.80 9.32
N SER A 146 20.89 11.84 9.35
CA SER A 146 20.06 11.03 10.24
C SER A 146 19.37 9.91 9.46
N ALA A 147 18.87 8.92 10.18
CA ALA A 147 18.11 7.79 9.62
C ALA A 147 16.81 7.62 10.39
N LEU A 148 15.70 7.40 9.68
CA LEU A 148 14.39 7.18 10.30
C LEU A 148 13.85 5.80 9.90
N PRO A 149 14.10 4.75 10.71
CA PRO A 149 13.60 3.42 10.39
C PRO A 149 12.08 3.34 10.59
N LEU A 150 11.37 3.02 9.52
CA LEU A 150 9.91 2.91 9.47
C LEU A 150 9.45 1.45 9.31
N SER A 151 8.18 1.17 9.61
CA SER A 151 7.49 -0.06 9.28
C SER A 151 6.05 0.25 8.85
N SER A 152 5.60 -0.39 7.78
CA SER A 152 4.22 -0.28 7.29
C SER A 152 3.41 -1.49 7.73
N PRO A 153 2.27 -1.33 8.42
CA PRO A 153 1.35 -2.45 8.63
C PRO A 153 0.80 -2.96 7.29
N PRO A 154 0.45 -4.25 7.18
CA PRO A 154 -0.12 -4.78 5.96
C PRO A 154 -1.50 -4.17 5.69
N ALA A 155 -1.66 -3.52 4.54
CA ALA A 155 -2.94 -3.00 4.06
C ALA A 155 -3.75 -4.14 3.40
N VAL A 156 -4.26 -5.07 4.20
CA VAL A 156 -5.05 -6.21 3.74
C VAL A 156 -6.48 -6.10 4.27
N LEU A 157 -7.47 -6.34 3.40
CA LEU A 157 -8.86 -6.35 3.82
C LEU A 157 -9.14 -7.56 4.72
N PRO A 158 -9.82 -7.36 5.87
CA PRO A 158 -10.25 -8.48 6.70
C PRO A 158 -11.30 -9.31 5.95
N PRO A 159 -11.20 -10.65 5.96
CA PRO A 159 -12.17 -11.50 5.27
C PRO A 159 -13.54 -11.39 5.94
N GLY A 160 -14.62 -11.46 5.15
CA GLY A 160 -16.00 -11.24 5.61
C GLY A 160 -16.52 -12.19 6.70
N ASN A 161 -15.79 -13.28 6.98
CA ASN A 161 -16.10 -14.21 8.06
C ASN A 161 -15.49 -13.81 9.42
N GLN A 162 -14.73 -12.71 9.50
CA GLN A 162 -14.16 -12.21 10.74
C GLN A 162 -14.93 -10.98 11.28
N PRO A 163 -15.06 -10.84 12.61
CA PRO A 163 -15.65 -9.65 13.21
C PRO A 163 -14.78 -8.41 12.90
N SER A 164 -15.39 -7.36 12.37
CA SER A 164 -14.70 -6.11 12.01
C SER A 164 -14.52 -5.12 13.18
N GLY A 165 -14.69 -5.57 14.42
CA GLY A 165 -14.68 -4.73 15.63
C GLY A 165 -13.33 -4.09 15.94
N ASP A 166 -12.23 -4.82 15.71
CA ASP A 166 -10.87 -4.42 16.10
C ASP A 166 -9.98 -4.03 14.92
N VAL A 167 -10.57 -3.82 13.74
CA VAL A 167 -9.79 -3.49 12.53
C VAL A 167 -9.44 -2.01 12.54
N ASP A 168 -8.15 -1.69 12.56
CA ASP A 168 -7.65 -0.33 12.36
C ASP A 168 -7.91 0.10 10.91
N LEU A 169 -9.02 0.80 10.71
CA LEU A 169 -9.48 1.24 9.39
C LEU A 169 -8.45 2.12 8.68
N LEU A 170 -7.70 2.95 9.42
CA LEU A 170 -6.68 3.80 8.82
C LEU A 170 -5.47 2.99 8.35
N ALA A 171 -5.12 1.91 9.06
CA ALA A 171 -4.06 1.00 8.63
C ALA A 171 -4.44 0.24 7.35
N VAL A 172 -5.70 -0.21 7.25
CA VAL A 172 -6.23 -0.85 6.03
C VAL A 172 -6.20 0.13 4.84
N LEU A 173 -6.43 1.42 5.08
CA LEU A 173 -6.35 2.46 4.04
C LEU A 173 -4.91 2.89 3.68
N GLY A 174 -3.88 2.26 4.27
CA GLY A 174 -2.48 2.64 4.05
C GLY A 174 -2.14 4.04 4.59
N ARG A 175 -2.95 4.58 5.52
CA ARG A 175 -2.81 5.91 6.13
C ARG A 175 -2.05 5.86 7.47
N VAL A 176 -1.44 4.71 7.80
CA VAL A 176 -0.68 4.50 9.04
C VAL A 176 0.71 4.00 8.69
N LEU A 177 1.72 4.62 9.30
CA LEU A 177 3.10 4.13 9.32
C LEU A 177 3.55 4.08 10.78
N ASN A 178 4.46 3.17 11.09
CA ASN A 178 5.02 3.05 12.43
C ASN A 178 6.51 3.31 12.39
N LEU A 179 7.03 3.94 13.44
CA LEU A 179 8.45 3.95 13.74
C LEU A 179 8.85 2.57 14.24
N VAL A 180 10.06 2.13 13.89
CA VAL A 180 10.62 0.86 14.41
C VAL A 180 10.95 1.06 15.89
N SER A 181 9.99 0.75 16.74
CA SER A 181 10.02 1.06 18.17
C SER A 181 10.99 0.21 18.99
N THR A 182 11.52 -0.88 18.41
CA THR A 182 12.68 -1.63 18.94
C THR A 182 13.99 -0.84 18.85
N ALA A 183 14.00 0.25 18.09
CA ALA A 183 15.15 1.13 17.92
C ALA A 183 15.20 2.28 18.94
N ALA A 184 14.40 2.22 20.01
CA ALA A 184 14.26 3.24 21.04
C ALA A 184 14.30 2.64 22.45
N PHE A 185 14.61 3.50 23.43
CA PHE A 185 14.61 3.25 24.88
C PHE A 185 15.67 2.27 25.43
N THR A 186 16.59 1.76 24.62
CA THR A 186 17.64 0.84 25.07
C THR A 186 18.86 1.59 25.60
N ASP A 187 19.38 2.54 24.82
CA ASP A 187 20.43 3.47 25.20
C ASP A 187 20.26 4.78 24.42
N PRO A 188 19.84 5.89 25.09
CA PRO A 188 19.54 7.14 24.42
C PRO A 188 20.75 7.79 23.73
N ILE A 189 21.99 7.34 24.01
CA ILE A 189 23.21 7.84 23.36
C ILE A 189 23.41 7.19 21.98
N THR A 190 23.04 5.91 21.82
CA THR A 190 23.31 5.13 20.60
C THR A 190 22.05 4.77 19.81
N ASP A 191 20.88 4.88 20.43
CA ASP A 191 19.61 4.56 19.80
C ASP A 191 19.33 5.51 18.63
N PRO A 192 18.99 5.03 17.43
CA PRO A 192 18.76 5.89 16.28
C PRO A 192 17.50 6.74 16.42
N ILE A 193 16.49 6.26 17.18
CA ILE A 193 15.27 7.00 17.51
C ILE A 193 15.26 7.27 19.01
N VAL A 194 15.07 8.53 19.38
CA VAL A 194 15.00 8.96 20.77
C VAL A 194 13.77 9.83 20.98
N LEU A 195 12.97 9.48 21.99
CA LEU A 195 11.94 10.36 22.51
C LEU A 195 12.60 11.34 23.48
N ALA A 196 12.69 12.60 23.06
CA ALA A 196 13.38 13.63 23.81
C ALA A 196 12.57 14.92 23.88
N ARG A 197 12.86 15.72 24.90
CA ARG A 197 12.44 17.12 25.02
C ARG A 197 13.67 17.98 25.27
N LEU A 198 13.59 19.26 24.93
CA LEU A 198 14.66 20.20 25.27
C LEU A 198 14.77 20.33 26.79
N ALA A 199 16.00 20.43 27.31
CA ALA A 199 16.24 20.59 28.74
C ALA A 199 15.62 21.89 29.29
N THR A 200 15.45 22.91 28.44
CA THR A 200 14.80 24.19 28.75
C THR A 200 13.28 24.15 28.66
N ALA A 201 12.70 23.11 28.04
CA ALA A 201 11.26 22.96 27.93
C ALA A 201 10.65 22.47 29.24
N PRO A 202 9.37 22.82 29.53
CA PRO A 202 8.67 22.31 30.71
C PRO A 202 8.59 20.77 30.69
N PRO A 203 8.39 20.12 31.85
CA PRO A 203 8.17 18.67 31.92
C PRO A 203 6.96 18.26 31.07
N GLY A 204 7.11 17.18 30.29
CA GLY A 204 6.13 16.75 29.30
C GLY A 204 6.37 17.32 27.89
N GLY A 205 5.58 16.87 26.92
CA GLY A 205 5.71 17.31 25.52
C GLY A 205 6.97 16.74 24.85
N TYR A 206 7.16 15.42 24.95
CA TYR A 206 8.22 14.74 24.23
C TYR A 206 7.97 14.81 22.73
N GLN A 207 9.07 14.82 21.98
CA GLN A 207 9.05 14.73 20.53
C GLN A 207 9.93 13.59 20.06
N VAL A 208 9.54 12.99 18.95
CA VAL A 208 10.37 12.00 18.25
C VAL A 208 11.55 12.73 17.62
N THR A 209 12.75 12.31 17.99
CA THR A 209 14.00 12.81 17.43
C THR A 209 14.86 11.67 16.91
N THR A 210 15.73 11.96 15.96
CA THR A 210 16.73 11.01 15.47
C THR A 210 18.14 11.54 15.71
N HIS A 211 19.08 10.62 15.89
CA HIS A 211 20.49 10.96 16.03
C HIS A 211 21.10 11.36 14.69
N VAL A 212 21.89 12.42 14.73
CA VAL A 212 22.69 12.84 13.58
C VAL A 212 24.04 12.15 13.63
N THR A 213 24.36 11.38 12.58
CA THR A 213 25.60 10.60 12.52
C THR A 213 26.82 11.54 12.48
N PRO A 214 27.82 11.38 13.37
CA PRO A 214 29.05 12.15 13.32
C PRO A 214 29.72 12.03 11.95
N ARG A 215 30.19 13.16 11.40
CA ARG A 215 30.85 13.27 10.08
C ARG A 215 29.93 13.12 8.86
N ALA A 216 28.60 13.07 9.04
CA ALA A 216 27.69 13.18 7.91
C ALA A 216 27.74 14.60 7.29
N PRO A 217 27.45 14.77 5.98
CA PRO A 217 27.53 16.07 5.30
C PRO A 217 26.66 17.16 5.94
N GLY A 218 25.52 16.80 6.53
CA GLY A 218 24.61 17.72 7.21
C GLY A 218 24.79 17.82 8.72
N TYR A 219 25.85 17.23 9.29
CA TYR A 219 26.09 17.20 10.74
C TYR A 219 26.09 18.60 11.36
N ASP A 220 26.73 19.56 10.69
CA ASP A 220 26.87 20.93 11.21
C ASP A 220 25.59 21.76 11.07
N GLN A 221 24.61 21.32 10.29
CA GLN A 221 23.34 22.02 10.09
C GLN A 221 22.40 21.89 11.30
N VAL A 222 22.59 20.87 12.14
CA VAL A 222 21.77 20.64 13.33
C VAL A 222 22.56 21.10 14.56
N PRO A 223 22.20 22.21 15.22
CA PRO A 223 22.98 22.74 16.34
C PRO A 223 22.99 21.76 17.54
N PRO A 224 24.09 21.69 18.30
CA PRO A 224 24.14 20.92 19.53
C PRO A 224 23.24 21.59 20.58
N GLN A 225 22.43 20.80 21.27
CA GLN A 225 21.50 21.27 22.28
C GLN A 225 21.44 20.30 23.45
N ASP A 226 20.92 20.76 24.59
CA ASP A 226 20.74 19.93 25.77
C ASP A 226 19.33 19.33 25.76
N TRP A 227 19.26 18.01 25.86
CA TRP A 227 18.05 17.22 25.76
C TRP A 227 17.83 16.38 27.02
N ARG A 228 16.56 16.06 27.28
CA ARG A 228 16.13 15.06 28.24
C ARG A 228 15.43 13.95 27.46
N ALA A 229 16.08 12.80 27.36
CA ALA A 229 15.59 11.64 26.64
C ALA A 229 14.94 10.62 27.58
N LEU A 230 13.97 9.86 27.09
CA LEU A 230 13.41 8.73 27.83
C LEU A 230 14.24 7.47 27.59
N THR A 231 14.49 6.74 28.67
CA THR A 231 15.16 5.43 28.66
C THR A 231 14.49 4.48 29.63
N VAL A 232 14.61 3.17 29.41
CA VAL A 232 14.17 2.17 30.38
C VAL A 232 15.21 2.03 31.48
N ASP A 233 14.78 2.25 32.72
CA ASP A 233 15.58 1.92 33.89
C ASP A 233 15.68 0.40 34.03
N ARG A 234 16.91 -0.13 34.01
CA ARG A 234 17.17 -1.57 34.12
C ARG A 234 16.81 -2.14 35.50
N ALA A 235 16.72 -1.31 36.54
CA ALA A 235 16.38 -1.75 37.88
C ALA A 235 14.88 -1.88 38.10
N THR A 236 14.09 -0.95 37.54
CA THR A 236 12.63 -0.89 37.77
C THR A 236 11.80 -1.31 36.55
N GLY A 237 12.41 -1.39 35.36
CA GLY A 237 11.70 -1.60 34.09
C GLY A 237 10.84 -0.41 33.65
N GLY A 238 10.84 0.69 34.42
CA GLY A 238 10.07 1.89 34.14
C GLY A 238 10.81 2.87 33.22
N LEU A 239 10.07 3.82 32.66
CA LEU A 239 10.66 4.92 31.88
C LEU A 239 11.22 5.99 32.82
N THR A 240 12.46 6.40 32.57
CA THR A 240 13.15 7.46 33.31
C THR A 240 13.80 8.45 32.34
N GLU A 241 14.03 9.68 32.81
CA GLU A 241 14.71 10.69 32.01
C GLU A 241 16.24 10.58 32.13
N PHE A 242 16.91 10.54 30.99
CA PHE A 242 18.36 10.59 30.86
C PHE A 242 18.81 11.95 30.27
N PRO A 243 19.75 12.66 30.91
CA PRO A 243 20.29 13.90 30.38
C PRO A 243 21.25 13.64 29.20
N LEU A 244 21.02 14.31 28.08
CA LEU A 244 21.90 14.35 26.93
C LEU A 244 22.41 15.78 26.76
N VAL A 245 23.66 16.05 27.13
CA VAL A 245 24.25 17.40 27.09
C VAL A 245 25.06 17.58 25.80
N GLY A 246 24.78 18.65 25.04
CA GLY A 246 25.48 18.97 23.80
C GLY A 246 25.24 18.01 22.63
N PHE A 247 24.14 17.25 22.64
CA PHE A 247 23.81 16.30 21.57
C PHE A 247 23.11 16.99 20.40
N ARG A 248 23.34 16.47 19.18
CA ARG A 248 22.68 16.91 17.95
C ARG A 248 21.57 15.93 17.60
N LEU A 249 20.35 16.28 18.00
CA LEU A 249 19.15 15.52 17.71
C LEU A 249 18.28 16.29 16.71
N LEU A 250 17.78 15.59 15.71
CA LEU A 250 16.91 16.16 14.68
C LEU A 250 15.44 15.88 15.02
N PRO A 251 14.60 16.90 15.29
CA PRO A 251 13.17 16.69 15.46
C PRO A 251 12.52 16.26 14.15
N VAL A 252 11.82 15.13 14.19
CA VAL A 252 11.22 14.50 12.99
C VAL A 252 9.89 15.15 12.61
N GLY A 253 9.10 15.59 13.60
CA GLY A 253 7.76 16.15 13.38
C GLY A 253 7.70 17.26 12.31
N PRO A 254 8.52 18.32 12.39
CA PRO A 254 8.53 19.39 11.40
C PRO A 254 8.90 18.93 9.98
N LEU A 255 9.69 17.86 9.84
CA LEU A 255 10.12 17.34 8.53
C LEU A 255 9.06 16.47 7.88
N LEU A 256 8.21 15.83 8.70
CA LEU A 256 7.09 15.04 8.21
C LEU A 256 5.80 15.85 8.03
N ALA A 257 5.76 17.10 8.51
CA ALA A 257 4.56 17.94 8.45
C ALA A 257 3.98 18.03 7.02
N ASP A 258 4.83 18.20 6.01
CA ASP A 258 4.41 18.32 4.61
C ASP A 258 3.98 17.00 3.98
N THR A 259 4.27 15.86 4.62
CA THR A 259 3.90 14.53 4.12
C THR A 259 2.48 14.12 4.51
N GLY A 260 1.87 14.84 5.45
CA GLY A 260 0.62 14.47 6.10
C GLY A 260 0.77 13.39 7.19
N PHE A 261 1.88 12.64 7.24
CA PHE A 261 2.18 11.70 8.32
C PHE A 261 2.75 12.44 9.54
N ALA A 262 1.88 12.94 10.40
CA ALA A 262 2.31 13.59 11.62
C ALA A 262 2.45 12.56 12.77
N PRO A 263 3.52 12.65 13.58
CA PRO A 263 3.46 12.08 14.93
C PRO A 263 2.39 12.84 15.74
N PRO A 264 1.83 12.23 16.80
CA PRO A 264 0.91 12.94 17.68
C PRO A 264 1.58 14.20 18.23
N ASP A 265 0.90 15.35 18.13
CA ASP A 265 1.42 16.62 18.62
C ASP A 265 1.74 16.54 20.12
N ARG A 266 3.00 16.84 20.47
CA ARG A 266 3.53 16.84 21.86
C ARG A 266 3.10 15.61 22.64
N LEU A 267 3.88 14.55 22.51
CA LEU A 267 3.61 13.30 23.18
C LEU A 267 3.64 13.50 24.70
N ALA A 268 2.56 13.05 25.35
CA ALA A 268 2.62 12.72 26.76
C ALA A 268 3.71 11.65 26.98
N ALA A 269 4.26 11.59 28.19
CA ALA A 269 5.16 10.48 28.53
C ALA A 269 4.42 9.15 28.25
N PRO A 270 5.03 8.21 27.51
CA PRO A 270 4.44 6.90 27.31
C PRO A 270 4.18 6.24 28.66
N ALA A 271 3.09 5.47 28.76
CA ALA A 271 2.71 4.83 30.03
C ALA A 271 3.73 3.75 30.48
N GLY A 272 4.50 3.22 29.53
CA GLY A 272 5.55 2.24 29.76
C GLY A 272 6.34 1.95 28.47
N PRO A 273 7.35 1.07 28.53
CA PRO A 273 8.18 0.74 27.37
C PRO A 273 7.43 0.03 26.24
N ASP A 274 6.33 -0.65 26.56
CA ASP A 274 5.49 -1.35 25.59
C ASP A 274 4.44 -0.45 24.93
N ASP A 275 4.28 0.78 25.40
CA ASP A 275 3.40 1.75 24.76
C ASP A 275 3.99 2.12 23.38
N ARG A 276 3.24 1.79 22.33
CA ARG A 276 3.63 2.07 20.93
C ARG A 276 2.84 3.22 20.32
N ALA A 277 1.96 3.89 21.08
CA ALA A 277 1.14 4.99 20.55
C ALA A 277 2.01 6.13 20.00
N TRP A 278 3.14 6.41 20.66
CA TRP A 278 4.11 7.41 20.22
C TRP A 278 4.81 7.08 18.90
N ALA A 279 4.90 5.79 18.55
CA ALA A 279 5.57 5.32 17.35
C ALA A 279 4.63 5.34 16.13
N ARG A 280 3.33 5.61 16.32
CA ARG A 280 2.34 5.57 15.24
C ARG A 280 2.22 6.94 14.56
N LEU A 281 2.48 6.97 13.26
CA LEU A 281 2.33 8.12 12.38
C LEU A 281 1.04 7.95 11.56
N VAL A 282 0.19 8.97 11.54
CA VAL A 282 -1.11 8.90 10.86
C VAL A 282 -1.23 10.01 9.83
N ASN A 283 -1.73 9.66 8.65
CA ASN A 283 -2.08 10.61 7.61
C ASN A 283 -3.58 10.84 7.51
N VAL A 284 -4.03 11.95 8.12
CA VAL A 284 -5.41 12.44 8.05
C VAL A 284 -5.62 13.49 6.95
N ALA A 285 -4.58 13.82 6.18
CA ALA A 285 -4.69 14.81 5.12
C ALA A 285 -5.72 14.37 4.07
N GLY A 286 -6.57 15.32 3.67
CA GLY A 286 -7.67 15.09 2.72
C GLY A 286 -8.92 14.42 3.31
N LEU A 287 -8.90 13.95 4.57
CA LEU A 287 -10.09 13.44 5.23
C LEU A 287 -10.93 14.60 5.78
N VAL A 288 -12.11 14.83 5.20
CA VAL A 288 -13.01 15.91 5.59
C VAL A 288 -14.10 15.35 6.52
N PRO A 289 -14.21 15.85 7.76
CA PRO A 289 -15.24 15.40 8.69
C PRO A 289 -16.65 15.57 8.12
N GLY A 290 -17.47 14.53 8.24
CA GLY A 290 -18.86 14.52 7.74
C GLY A 290 -19.00 14.34 6.23
N VAL A 291 -17.90 14.32 5.47
CA VAL A 291 -17.92 14.23 4.00
C VAL A 291 -17.25 12.95 3.50
N THR A 292 -16.04 12.65 3.97
CA THR A 292 -15.29 11.49 3.47
C THR A 292 -15.88 10.18 3.96
N ARG A 293 -16.29 9.31 3.03
CA ARG A 293 -16.86 7.98 3.33
C ARG A 293 -15.80 6.90 3.25
N LEU A 294 -15.94 5.88 4.11
CA LEU A 294 -15.04 4.73 4.12
C LEU A 294 -15.07 3.97 2.78
N GLY A 295 -16.25 3.80 2.19
CA GLY A 295 -16.39 3.09 0.91
C GLY A 295 -15.64 3.76 -0.24
N ASP A 296 -15.63 5.09 -0.28
CA ASP A 296 -14.94 5.85 -1.33
C ASP A 296 -13.41 5.69 -1.20
N GLU A 297 -12.88 5.76 0.02
CA GLU A 297 -11.44 5.53 0.28
C GLU A 297 -11.02 4.08 0.00
N LEU A 298 -11.88 3.09 0.33
CA LEU A 298 -11.61 1.68 0.03
C LEU A 298 -11.62 1.42 -1.48
N ALA A 299 -12.53 2.04 -2.24
CA ALA A 299 -12.63 1.89 -3.69
C ALA A 299 -11.40 2.46 -4.43
N LEU A 300 -10.63 3.36 -3.82
CA LEU A 300 -9.36 3.82 -4.38
C LEU A 300 -8.29 2.73 -4.36
N LEU A 301 -8.33 1.82 -3.39
CA LEU A 301 -7.27 0.85 -3.10
C LEU A 301 -7.61 -0.59 -3.48
N TYR A 302 -8.89 -0.95 -3.42
CA TYR A 302 -9.34 -2.31 -3.58
C TYR A 302 -10.43 -2.41 -4.66
N PRO A 303 -10.47 -3.50 -5.42
CA PRO A 303 -11.54 -3.74 -6.37
C PRO A 303 -12.87 -3.98 -5.63
N PRO A 304 -14.02 -3.63 -6.25
CA PRO A 304 -15.34 -3.75 -5.61
C PRO A 304 -15.66 -5.16 -5.09
N GLN A 305 -15.16 -6.19 -5.77
CA GLN A 305 -15.39 -7.59 -5.38
C GLN A 305 -14.69 -7.96 -4.07
N GLU A 306 -13.46 -7.47 -3.86
CA GLU A 306 -12.72 -7.69 -2.61
C GLU A 306 -13.38 -6.94 -1.46
N ILE A 307 -13.84 -5.71 -1.71
CA ILE A 307 -14.58 -4.92 -0.71
C ILE A 307 -15.86 -5.65 -0.30
N ALA A 308 -16.64 -6.15 -1.26
CA ALA A 308 -17.88 -6.88 -1.00
C ALA A 308 -17.65 -8.19 -0.23
N ALA A 309 -16.51 -8.84 -0.44
CA ALA A 309 -16.11 -10.06 0.28
C ALA A 309 -15.48 -9.76 1.67
N SER A 310 -15.24 -8.49 2.01
CA SER A 310 -14.57 -8.08 3.24
C SER A 310 -15.54 -7.89 4.41
N ALA A 311 -15.01 -7.94 5.63
CA ALA A 311 -15.77 -7.61 6.84
C ALA A 311 -16.14 -6.12 6.95
N LEU A 312 -15.65 -5.28 6.03
CA LEU A 312 -15.94 -3.84 5.93
C LEU A 312 -17.09 -3.53 4.97
N ALA A 313 -17.60 -4.50 4.21
CA ALA A 313 -18.78 -4.35 3.35
C ALA A 313 -20.01 -3.69 4.03
N PRO A 314 -20.37 -4.00 5.30
CA PRO A 314 -21.49 -3.32 5.96
C PRO A 314 -21.17 -1.90 6.43
N LYS A 315 -19.90 -1.48 6.39
CA LYS A 315 -19.41 -0.20 6.93
C LYS A 315 -19.12 0.85 5.86
N LEU A 316 -19.45 0.60 4.59
CA LEU A 316 -19.11 1.50 3.48
C LEU A 316 -19.72 2.90 3.60
N SER A 317 -20.86 3.02 4.28
CA SER A 317 -21.53 4.29 4.56
C SER A 317 -20.94 5.06 5.75
N TRP A 318 -19.97 4.49 6.47
CA TRP A 318 -19.33 5.17 7.59
C TRP A 318 -18.58 6.41 7.10
N VAL A 319 -18.65 7.46 7.90
CA VAL A 319 -18.11 8.78 7.56
C VAL A 319 -17.02 9.14 8.55
N TRP A 320 -15.97 9.80 8.06
CA TRP A 320 -14.92 10.35 8.91
C TRP A 320 -15.51 11.40 9.86
N ASN A 321 -15.28 11.24 11.17
CA ASN A 321 -15.77 12.20 12.19
C ASN A 321 -14.68 13.15 12.72
N GLY A 322 -13.48 13.10 12.16
CA GLY A 322 -12.30 13.84 12.65
C GLY A 322 -11.30 12.97 13.41
N VAL A 323 -11.71 11.79 13.90
CA VAL A 323 -10.85 10.86 14.66
C VAL A 323 -10.90 9.45 14.09
N THR A 324 -12.08 8.98 13.69
CA THR A 324 -12.30 7.65 13.12
C THR A 324 -13.45 7.66 12.12
N PHE A 325 -13.59 6.59 11.34
CA PHE A 325 -14.81 6.35 10.57
C PHE A 325 -15.89 5.80 11.51
N ALA A 326 -17.05 6.43 11.52
CA ALA A 326 -18.18 6.06 12.36
C ALA A 326 -19.48 6.02 11.53
N PRO A 327 -20.54 5.34 12.01
CA PRO A 327 -21.85 5.42 11.37
C PRO A 327 -22.26 6.88 11.16
N PRO A 328 -22.91 7.21 10.03
CA PRO A 328 -23.39 8.57 9.80
C PRO A 328 -24.33 8.99 10.94
N PRO A 329 -24.32 10.26 11.35
CA PRO A 329 -25.24 10.75 12.39
C PRO A 329 -26.67 10.42 11.96
N ALA A 330 -27.47 9.89 12.90
CA ALA A 330 -28.89 9.64 12.65
C ALA A 330 -29.55 10.96 12.25
N ALA A 331 -30.21 10.96 11.09
CA ALA A 331 -30.96 12.09 10.57
C ALA A 331 -32.19 12.41 11.43
#